data_AF-A0A0G1WQ14-F1
#
_entry.id   AF-A0A0G1WQ14-F1
#
_cell.length_a   1.000
_cell.length_b   1.000
_cell.length_c   1.000
_cell.angle_alpha   90.00
_cell.angle_beta   90.00
_cell.angle_gamma   90.00
#
_symmetry.space_group_name_H-M   'P 1'
#
loop_
_entity.id
_entity.type
_entity.pdbx_description
1 polymer ?
#
loop_
_entity_poly.entity_id
_entity_poly.type
_entity_poly.pdbx_seq_one_letter_code
_entity_poly.pdbx_strand_id
1 'polypeptide(L)' 'MEKYHSGLTLAKMDLRLRGAGELFGDKQHGWLPVRLRNFWNKVLFKQAKTIALALLEKNKDQALTIARNLASW' A
#
# COMPACT_ATOMS: atom_id res chain seq x y z
N MET A 1 17.13 -3.94 27.01
CA MET A 1 16.22 -4.08 25.85
C MET A 1 15.15 -5.16 26.07
N GLU A 2 15.02 -5.74 27.27
CA GLU A 2 14.21 -6.94 27.55
C GLU A 2 12.80 -6.66 28.13
N LYS A 3 12.22 -5.48 27.94
CA LYS A 3 10.96 -5.10 28.63
C LYS A 3 9.68 -5.38 27.81
N TYR A 4 9.81 -5.73 26.53
CA TYR A 4 8.68 -5.95 25.62
C TYR A 4 8.80 -7.32 24.95
N HIS A 5 8.07 -8.31 25.47
CA HIS A 5 8.07 -9.69 24.96
C HIS A 5 7.08 -9.93 23.82
N SER A 6 6.48 -8.87 23.25
CA SER A 6 5.49 -8.97 22.19
C SER A 6 5.92 -8.17 20.96
N GLY A 7 6.10 -8.87 19.84
CA GLY A 7 6.49 -8.27 18.56
C GLY A 7 5.52 -7.19 18.07
N LEU A 8 4.23 -7.32 18.39
CA LEU A 8 3.22 -6.31 18.05
C LEU A 8 3.44 -4.99 18.81
N THR A 9 3.81 -5.07 20.08
CA THR A 9 4.10 -3.89 20.90
C THR A 9 5.35 -3.17 20.40
N LEU A 10 6.38 -3.93 20.04
CA LEU A 10 7.59 -3.41 19.42
C LEU A 10 7.29 -2.73 18.08
N ALA A 11 6.50 -3.37 17.20
CA ALA A 11 6.10 -2.80 15.92
C ALA A 11 5.28 -1.50 16.07
N LYS A 12 4.39 -1.42 17.07
CA LYS A 12 3.65 -0.18 17.38
C LYS A 12 4.56 0.95 17.85
N MET A 13 5.58 0.63 18.64
CA MET A 13 6.56 1.62 19.10
C MET A 13 7.45 2.09 17.93
N ASP A 14 7.90 1.15 17.10
CA ASP A 14 8.71 1.46 15.92
C ASP A 14 7.95 2.36 14.93
N LEU A 15 6.68 2.04 14.66
CA LEU A 15 5.79 2.84 13.83
C LEU A 15 5.53 4.24 14.41
N ARG A 16 5.51 4.39 15.74
CA ARG A 16 5.38 5.70 16.41
C ARG A 16 6.67 6.53 16.31
N LEU A 17 7.83 5.89 16.42
CA LEU A 17 9.14 6.56 16.45
C LEU A 17 9.63 6.94 15.05
N ARG A 18 9.47 6.06 14.05
CA ARG A 18 9.87 6.32 12.66
C ARG A 18 8.80 7.05 11.85
N GLY A 19 7.55 7.03 12.33
CA GLY A 19 6.39 7.43 11.54
C GLY A 19 6.03 6.38 10.50
N ALA A 20 4.93 6.60 9.77
CA ALA A 20 4.43 5.64 8.78
C ALA A 20 5.14 5.72 7.42
N GLY A 21 6.07 6.67 7.24
CA GLY A 21 6.51 7.11 5.91
C GLY A 21 5.40 7.86 5.17
N GLU A 22 5.65 8.29 3.93
CA GLU A 22 4.57 8.77 3.06
C GLU A 22 3.79 7.58 2.48
N LEU A 23 2.46 7.62 2.55
CA LEU A 23 1.61 6.54 2.04
C LEU A 23 1.62 6.41 0.51
N PHE A 24 1.87 7.52 -0.19
CA PHE A 24 1.79 7.63 -1.65
C PHE A 24 3.03 8.30 -2.27
N GLY A 25 4.12 8.46 -1.51
CA GLY A 25 5.30 9.23 -1.91
C GLY A 25 6.62 8.45 -1.81
N ASP A 26 7.71 9.05 -2.27
CA ASP A 26 9.04 8.42 -2.45
C ASP A 26 9.88 8.29 -1.16
N LYS A 27 9.42 8.83 -0.02
CA LYS A 27 10.20 8.90 1.22
C LYS A 27 9.76 7.87 2.26
N GLN A 28 10.74 7.10 2.73
CA GLN A 28 10.56 6.07 3.78
C GLN A 28 10.28 6.65 5.18
N HIS A 29 10.52 7.95 5.40
CA HIS A 29 10.29 8.62 6.68
C HIS A 29 9.34 9.82 6.50
N GLY A 30 8.38 9.96 7.41
CA GLY A 30 7.39 11.04 7.33
C GLY A 30 6.39 10.99 8.47
N TRP A 31 5.90 12.17 8.87
CA TRP A 31 4.86 12.30 9.88
C TRP A 31 3.48 12.16 9.22
N LEU A 32 3.13 10.93 8.84
CA LEU A 32 1.75 10.60 8.52
C LEU A 32 1.03 10.28 9.82
N PRO A 33 -0.12 10.91 10.14
CA PRO A 33 -0.93 10.46 11.25
C PRO A 33 -1.37 9.02 10.95
N VAL A 34 -0.89 8.07 11.75
CA VAL A 34 -1.08 6.61 11.59
C VAL A 34 -2.51 6.15 11.92
N ARG A 35 -3.50 6.92 11.48
CA ARG A 35 -4.91 6.53 11.57
C ARG A 35 -5.24 5.69 10.35
N LEU A 36 -5.87 4.53 10.56
CA LEU A 36 -6.29 3.60 9.50
C LEU A 36 -7.08 4.30 8.38
N ARG A 37 -7.85 5.35 8.72
CA ARG A 37 -8.56 6.21 7.77
C ARG A 37 -7.66 6.84 6.71
N ASN A 38 -6.40 7.16 7.04
CA ASN A 38 -5.46 7.78 6.12
C ASN A 38 -4.89 6.77 5.12
N PHE A 39 -4.83 5.47 5.47
CA PHE A 39 -4.42 4.39 4.56
C PHE A 39 -5.43 4.13 3.43
N TRP A 40 -6.69 4.53 3.63
CA TRP A 40 -7.78 4.28 2.71
C TRP A 40 -8.27 5.56 2.03
N ASN A 41 -7.55 6.03 1.02
CA ASN A 41 -8.09 7.07 0.14
C ASN A 41 -9.09 6.44 -0.86
N LYS A 42 -10.36 6.40 -0.46
CA LYS A 42 -11.46 5.84 -1.26
C LYS A 42 -11.58 6.51 -2.64
N VAL A 43 -11.28 7.80 -2.75
CA VAL A 43 -11.38 8.55 -4.02
C VAL A 43 -10.28 8.09 -4.97
N LEU A 44 -9.03 8.08 -4.50
CA LEU A 44 -7.89 7.64 -5.29
C LEU A 44 -8.04 6.18 -5.73
N PHE A 45 -8.48 5.31 -4.82
CA PHE A 45 -8.76 3.91 -5.13
C PHE A 45 -9.80 3.75 -6.26
N LYS A 46 -10.89 4.52 -6.21
CA LYS A 46 -11.91 4.51 -7.26
C LYS A 46 -11.34 4.97 -8.60
N GLN A 47 -10.59 6.07 -8.60
CA GLN A 47 -9.96 6.60 -9.82
C GLN A 47 -8.98 5.58 -10.43
N ALA A 48 -8.11 5.00 -9.62
CA ALA A 48 -7.18 3.97 -10.05
C ALA A 48 -7.91 2.75 -10.65
N LYS A 49 -8.98 2.29 -9.99
CA LYS A 49 -9.81 1.19 -10.50
C LYS A 49 -10.42 1.53 -11.87
N THR A 50 -11.00 2.72 -12.03
CA THR A 50 -11.61 3.13 -13.30
C THR A 50 -10.58 3.19 -14.43
N ILE A 51 -9.40 3.77 -14.17
CA ILE A 51 -8.32 3.84 -15.16
C ILE A 51 -7.83 2.43 -15.53
N ALA A 52 -7.63 1.56 -14.55
CA ALA A 52 -7.21 0.18 -14.79
C ALA A 52 -8.21 -0.59 -15.66
N LEU A 53 -9.51 -0.44 -15.42
CA LEU A 53 -10.56 -1.05 -16.25
C LEU A 53 -10.54 -0.50 -17.69
N ALA A 54 -10.39 0.82 -17.86
CA ALA A 54 -10.30 1.43 -19.19
C ALA A 54 -9.05 0.97 -19.96
N LEU A 55 -7.92 0.77 -19.28
CA LEU A 55 -6.71 0.20 -19.89
C LEU A 55 -6.90 -1.25 -20.31
N LEU A 56 -7.58 -2.05 -19.47
CA LEU A 56 -7.91 -3.45 -19.78
C LEU A 56 -8.79 -3.56 -21.03
N GLU A 57 -9.78 -2.69 -21.16
CA GLU A 57 -10.67 -2.67 -22.33
C GLU A 57 -9.92 -2.32 -23.62
N LYS A 58 -8.94 -1.42 -23.55
CA LYS A 58 -8.13 -0.99 -24.70
C LYS A 58 -7.11 -2.03 -25.15
N ASN A 59 -6.53 -2.82 -24.24
CA ASN A 59 -5.45 -3.77 -24.55
C ASN A 59 -5.64 -5.11 -23.82
N LYS A 60 -6.71 -5.83 -24.17
CA LYS A 60 -7.10 -7.10 -23.53
C LYS A 60 -6.02 -8.19 -23.63
N ASP A 61 -5.35 -8.32 -24.76
CA ASP A 61 -4.36 -9.40 -25.00
C ASP A 61 -3.07 -9.20 -24.18
N GLN A 62 -2.58 -7.97 -24.09
CA GLN A 62 -1.44 -7.64 -23.24
C GLN A 62 -1.78 -7.84 -21.76
N ALA A 63 -2.98 -7.40 -21.34
CA ALA A 63 -3.44 -7.61 -19.97
C ALA A 63 -3.54 -9.10 -19.61
N LEU A 64 -4.04 -9.94 -20.53
CA LEU A 64 -4.12 -11.38 -20.34
C LEU A 64 -2.74 -12.04 -20.22
N THR A 65 -1.76 -11.55 -20.98
CA THR A 65 -0.37 -12.03 -20.91
C THR A 65 0.26 -11.72 -19.55
N ILE A 66 0.09 -10.49 -19.06
CA ILE A 66 0.57 -10.10 -17.73
C ILE A 66 -0.11 -10.92 -16.63
N ALA A 67 -1.43 -11.12 -16.72
CA ALA A 67 -2.18 -11.89 -15.73
C ALA A 67 -1.72 -13.36 -15.64
N ARG A 68 -1.41 -13.99 -16.79
CA ARG A 68 -0.88 -15.35 -16.83
C ARG A 68 0.50 -15.46 -16.18
N ASN A 69 1.37 -14.48 -16.39
CA ASN A 69 2.72 -14.46 -15.80
C ASN A 69 2.71 -14.19 -14.28
N LEU A 70 1.67 -13.54 -13.75
CA LEU A 70 1.49 -13.33 -12.32
C LEU A 70 0.96 -14.57 -11.59
N ALA A 71 0.20 -15.42 -12.26
CA ALA A 71 -0.39 -16.63 -11.68
C ALA A 71 0.62 -17.80 -11.56
N SER A 72 1.81 -17.66 -12.14
CA SER A 72 2.87 -18.68 -12.17
C SER A 72 3.90 -18.54 -11.04
N TRP A 73 3.61 -17.77 -9.99
CA TRP A 73 4.44 -17.62 -8.78
C TRP A 73 3.82 -18.32 -7.57
#